data_AF-A0A7W4URZ8-F1
#
_entry.id   AF-A0A7W4URZ8-F1
#
_cell.length_a   1.000
_cell.length_b   1.000
_cell.length_c   1.000
_cell.angle_alpha   90.00
_cell.angle_beta   90.00
_cell.angle_gamma   90.00
#
_symmetry.space_group_name_H-M   'P 1'
#
loop_
_entity.id
_entity.type
_entity.pdbx_description
1 polymer ?
#
loop_
_entity_poly.entity_id
_entity_poly.type
_entity_poly.pdbx_seq_one_letter_code
_entity_poly.pdbx_strand_id
1 'polypeptide(L)' 'MLELITPTATLTADTEVELASRWAALENGGDWEVDVIPFVEHSTVWAYVEALELVRDGHVDDHTLTATMAGAR' A
#
# COMPACT_ATOMS: atom_id res chain seq x y z
N MET A 1 3.32 -12.47 -3.01
CA MET A 1 3.57 -11.57 -1.86
C MET A 1 4.23 -10.31 -2.37
N LEU A 2 3.69 -9.16 -1.99
CA LEU A 2 4.22 -7.83 -2.24
C LEU A 2 4.88 -7.30 -0.97
N GLU A 3 5.94 -6.53 -1.13
CA GLU A 3 6.64 -5.84 -0.05
C GLU A 3 6.89 -4.38 -0.45
N LEU A 4 6.35 -3.45 0.34
CA LEU A 4 6.58 -2.01 0.22
C LEU A 4 7.51 -1.56 1.35
N ILE A 5 8.63 -0.97 0.97
CA ILE A 5 9.53 -0.25 1.88
C ILE A 5 9.17 1.24 1.76
N THR A 6 8.82 1.85 2.89
CA THR A 6 8.60 3.30 3.04
C THR A 6 9.72 3.90 3.90
N PRO A 7 9.79 5.25 4.03
CA PRO A 7 10.74 5.88 4.94
C PRO A 7 10.58 5.47 6.41
N THR A 8 9.40 5.00 6.81
CA THR A 8 9.03 4.78 8.22
C THR A 8 8.79 3.31 8.56
N ALA A 9 8.49 2.45 7.58
CA ALA A 9 8.19 1.04 7.82
C ALA A 9 8.40 0.15 6.59
N THR A 10 8.36 -1.17 6.83
CA THR A 10 8.21 -2.19 5.79
C THR A 10 6.85 -2.85 5.94
N LEU A 11 6.08 -2.87 4.86
CA LEU A 11 4.75 -3.46 4.80
C LEU A 11 4.77 -4.62 3.81
N THR A 12 4.10 -5.72 4.15
CA THR A 12 3.89 -6.86 3.24
C THR A 12 2.41 -7.13 3.07
N ALA A 13 2.00 -7.69 1.94
CA ALA A 13 0.63 -8.15 1.71
C ALA A 13 0.58 -9.12 0.52
N ASP A 14 -0.52 -9.86 0.36
CA ASP A 14 -0.69 -10.74 -0.78
C ASP A 14 -1.34 -10.06 -1.98
N THR A 15 -2.00 -8.92 -1.77
CA THR A 15 -2.67 -8.13 -2.81
C THR A 15 -2.33 -6.66 -2.72
N GLU A 16 -2.44 -5.93 -3.83
CA GLU A 16 -2.19 -4.48 -3.88
C GLU A 16 -3.19 -3.71 -3.01
N VAL A 17 -4.45 -4.12 -3.00
CA VAL A 17 -5.49 -3.50 -2.16
C VAL A 17 -5.17 -3.64 -0.68
N GLU A 18 -4.74 -4.84 -0.26
CA GLU A 18 -4.34 -5.07 1.13
C GLU A 18 -3.07 -4.27 1.48
N LEU A 19 -2.09 -4.20 0.58
CA LEU A 19 -0.88 -3.41 0.79
C LEU A 19 -1.20 -1.91 0.89
N ALA A 20 -2.04 -1.41 0.00
CA ALA A 20 -2.51 -0.03 -0.03
C ALA A 20 -3.30 0.33 1.23
N SER A 21 -4.16 -0.57 1.71
CA SER A 21 -4.88 -0.40 2.98
C SER A 21 -3.93 -0.29 4.17
N ARG A 22 -2.91 -1.16 4.25
CA ARG A 22 -1.87 -1.08 5.30
C ARG A 22 -1.05 0.20 5.20
N TRP A 23 -0.75 0.67 3.99
CA TRP A 23 -0.05 1.93 3.78
C TRP A 23 -0.91 3.13 4.18
N ALA A 24 -2.19 3.14 3.82
CA ALA A 24 -3.13 4.17 4.26
C ALA A 24 -3.21 4.25 5.79
N ALA A 25 -3.22 3.12 6.48
CA ALA A 25 -3.21 3.07 7.95
C ALA A 25 -1.89 3.55 8.56
N LEU A 26 -0.76 3.31 7.89
CA LEU A 26 0.54 3.83 8.33
C LEU A 26 0.57 5.37 8.31
N GLU A 27 0.05 5.98 7.25
CA GLU A 27 0.12 7.44 7.04
C GLU A 27 -0.98 8.22 7.77
N ASN A 28 -2.20 7.67 7.86
CA ASN A 28 -3.34 8.35 8.50
C ASN A 28 -3.50 7.98 9.99
N GLY A 29 -2.71 7.03 10.49
CA GLY A 29 -2.85 6.44 11.81
C GLY A 29 -3.68 5.17 11.81
N GLY A 30 -3.42 4.31 12.79
CA GLY A 30 -4.21 3.08 12.98
C GLY A 30 -5.69 3.40 13.20
N ASP A 31 -6.55 2.56 12.63
CA ASP A 31 -8.02 2.68 12.67
C ASP A 31 -8.59 3.95 12.00
N TRP A 32 -7.86 4.60 11.09
CA TRP A 32 -8.33 5.79 10.35
C TRP A 32 -9.68 5.57 9.63
N GLU A 33 -9.99 4.33 9.28
CA GLU A 33 -11.22 3.95 8.61
C GLU A 33 -12.47 4.08 9.49
N VAL A 34 -12.32 4.06 10.83
CA VAL A 34 -13.45 4.06 11.78
C VAL A 34 -14.27 5.36 11.71
N ASP A 35 -13.62 6.47 11.41
CA ASP A 35 -14.24 7.80 11.41
C ASP A 35 -14.66 8.29 10.00
N VAL A 36 -14.53 7.44 8.98
CA VAL A 36 -14.86 7.80 7.59
C VAL A 36 -16.01 6.99 7.02
N ILE A 37 -16.73 7.59 6.06
CA ILE A 37 -17.78 6.89 5.33
C ILE A 37 -17.17 5.91 4.30
N PRO A 38 -17.87 4.84 3.90
CA PRO A 38 -17.32 3.82 2.99
C PRO A 38 -16.78 4.35 1.66
N PHE A 39 -17.38 5.42 1.12
CA PHE A 39 -16.87 6.05 -0.10
C PHE A 39 -15.50 6.70 0.11
N VAL A 40 -15.30 7.35 1.25
CA VAL A 40 -14.02 8.00 1.61
C VAL A 40 -12.96 6.94 1.85
N GLU A 41 -13.30 5.88 2.59
CA GLU A 41 -12.43 4.71 2.78
C GLU A 41 -11.96 4.14 1.43
N HIS A 42 -12.91 3.82 0.54
CA HIS A 42 -12.61 3.29 -0.79
C HIS A 42 -11.73 4.23 -1.60
N SER A 43 -12.07 5.52 -1.67
CA SER A 43 -11.30 6.50 -2.45
C SER A 43 -9.87 6.69 -1.92
N THR A 44 -9.69 6.60 -0.60
CA THR A 44 -8.38 6.71 0.04
C THR A 44 -7.53 5.48 -0.28
N VAL A 45 -8.07 4.27 -0.07
CA VAL A 45 -7.35 3.03 -0.42
C VAL A 45 -6.99 3.00 -1.91
N TRP A 46 -7.89 3.44 -2.79
CA TRP A 46 -7.63 3.50 -4.23
C TRP A 46 -6.49 4.47 -4.59
N ALA A 47 -6.42 5.64 -3.95
CA ALA A 47 -5.31 6.56 -4.14
C ALA A 47 -3.95 5.93 -3.75
N TYR A 48 -3.93 5.09 -2.72
CA TYR A 48 -2.72 4.34 -2.35
C TYR A 48 -2.41 3.20 -3.33
N VAL A 49 -3.41 2.58 -3.95
CA VAL A 49 -3.18 1.63 -5.07
C VAL A 49 -2.53 2.35 -6.25
N GLU A 50 -3.03 3.53 -6.63
CA GLU A 50 -2.42 4.35 -7.68
C GLU A 50 -0.98 4.77 -7.31
N ALA A 51 -0.74 5.09 -6.03
CA ALA A 51 0.61 5.39 -5.55
C ALA A 51 1.55 4.18 -5.64
N LEU A 52 1.08 2.95 -5.39
CA LEU A 52 1.89 1.74 -5.55
C LEU A 52 2.37 1.56 -7.01
N GLU A 53 1.55 1.92 -7.99
CA GLU A 53 1.97 1.92 -9.41
C GLU A 53 3.06 2.96 -9.68
N LEU A 54 2.96 4.15 -9.09
CA LEU A 54 4.01 5.17 -9.20
C LEU A 54 5.33 4.70 -8.56
N VAL A 55 5.27 4.01 -7.42
CA VAL A 55 6.46 3.40 -6.79
C VAL A 55 7.05 2.33 -7.71
N ARG A 56 6.20 1.48 -8.29
CA ARG A 56 6.61 0.42 -9.24
C ARG A 56 7.32 0.99 -10.46
N ASP A 57 6.85 2.12 -10.96
CA ASP A 57 7.42 2.82 -12.11
C ASP A 57 8.68 3.65 -11.77
N GLY A 58 9.08 3.68 -10.49
CA GLY A 58 10.26 4.40 -10.03
C GLY A 58 10.05 5.92 -9.97
N HIS A 59 8.81 6.38 -9.79
CA HIS A 59 8.46 7.80 -9.68
C HIS A 59 8.43 8.31 -8.22
N VAL A 60 8.77 7.47 -7.25
CA VAL A 60 8.81 7.80 -5.83
C VAL A 60 10.16 7.35 -5.26
N ASP A 61 11.06 8.32 -5.05
CA ASP A 61 12.49 8.07 -4.79
C ASP A 61 12.79 7.39 -3.43
N ASP A 62 11.92 7.55 -2.45
CA ASP A 62 12.09 7.06 -1.06
C ASP A 62 11.23 5.83 -0.74
N HIS A 63 10.61 5.25 -1.76
CA HIS A 63 9.82 4.03 -1.66
C HIS A 63 10.39 2.94 -2.56
N THR A 64 10.18 1.69 -2.17
CA THR A 64 10.56 0.55 -3.01
C THR A 64 9.48 -0.52 -2.90
N LEU A 65 8.96 -0.96 -4.05
CA LEU A 65 7.98 -2.03 -4.14
C LEU A 65 8.62 -3.26 -4.79
N THR A 66 8.60 -4.39 -4.10
CA THR A 66 9.07 -5.67 -4.64
C THR A 66 7.95 -6.71 -4.63
N ALA A 67 8.03 -7.66 -5.58
CA ALA A 67 7.09 -8.77 -5.67
C ALA A 67 7.85 -10.09 -5.61
N THR A 68 7.55 -10.91 -4.61
CA THR A 68 8.02 -12.30 -4.54
C THR A 68 6.94 -13.21 -5.12
N MET A 69 7.24 -13.78 -6.29
CA MET A 69 6.48 -14.88 -6.86
C MET A 69 6.81 -16.15 -6.06
N ALA A 70 5.84 -16.72 -5.34
CA ALA A 70 6.00 -18.07 -4.81
C ALA A 70 6.21 -19.00 -6.01
N GLY A 71 7.41 -19.59 -6.12
CA GLY A 71 7.84 -20.30 -7.31
C GLY A 71 6.82 -21.32 -7.81
N ALA A 72 6.51 -21.25 -9.10
CA ALA A 72 5.85 -22.34 -9.80
C ALA A 72 6.73 -23.59 -9.65
N ARG A 73 6.23 -24.59 -8.92
CA ARG A 73 6.73 -25.96 -8.93
C ARG A 73 5.82 -26.81 -9.79
#